data_AF-A0A6G3MKV7-F1
#
_entry.id   AF-A0A6G3MKV7-F1
#
_cell.length_a   1.000
_cell.length_b   1.000
_cell.length_c   1.000
_cell.angle_alpha   90.00
_cell.angle_beta   90.00
_cell.angle_gamma   90.00
#
_symmetry.space_group_name_H-M   'P 1'
#
loop_
_entity.id
_entity.type
_entity.pdbx_description
1 polymer ?
#
loop_
_entity_poly.entity_id
_entity_poly.type
_entity_poly.pdbx_seq_one_letter_code
_entity_poly.pdbx_strand_id
1 'polypeptide(L)'
;MDYLFFNSNFGYLEGLVRGLKSFMLTKHDYDNMVLCETLDDIKLNLMTGDYINYVSNIPSPVMVSMLEEKLKEKLVKEFFYFRNNSVEPLSTFLDYIRYNYMIDNICLLISGMVHQRPPSELLPRCHPLGIFDQIST
;
A
#
# COMPACT_ATOMS: atom_id res chain seq x y z
N MET A 1 -3.84 19.16 -27.81
CA MET A 1 -5.30 19.10 -27.56
C MET A 1 -5.64 18.23 -26.36
N ASP A 2 -4.85 17.18 -26.06
CA ASP A 2 -5.15 16.23 -24.97
C ASP A 2 -5.07 16.82 -23.55
N TYR A 3 -4.21 17.81 -23.31
CA TYR A 3 -4.11 18.45 -21.99
C TYR A 3 -5.29 19.37 -21.63
N LEU A 4 -6.08 19.82 -22.61
CA LEU A 4 -7.20 20.73 -22.33
C LEU A 4 -8.34 20.06 -21.57
N PHE A 5 -8.58 18.77 -21.85
CA PHE A 5 -9.65 17.98 -21.24
C PHE A 5 -9.17 17.10 -20.08
N PHE A 6 -7.85 17.00 -19.87
CA PHE A 6 -7.25 16.18 -18.81
C PHE A 6 -7.83 16.52 -17.43
N ASN A 7 -7.88 17.81 -17.10
CA ASN A 7 -8.35 18.27 -15.79
C ASN A 7 -9.84 17.97 -15.53
N SER A 8 -10.64 17.79 -16.59
CA SER A 8 -12.06 17.46 -16.46
C SER A 8 -12.28 16.10 -15.80
N ASN A 9 -11.40 15.13 -16.08
CA ASN A 9 -11.56 13.74 -15.61
C ASN A 9 -10.49 13.36 -14.56
N PHE A 10 -9.30 13.96 -14.62
CA PHE A 10 -8.14 13.53 -13.83
C PHE A 10 -7.57 14.61 -12.91
N GLY A 11 -8.01 15.87 -13.02
CA GLY A 11 -7.43 16.98 -12.26
C GLY A 11 -7.57 16.79 -10.74
N TYR A 12 -8.70 16.25 -10.28
CA TYR A 12 -8.91 15.92 -8.87
C TYR A 12 -7.91 14.88 -8.37
N LEU A 13 -7.77 13.76 -9.10
CA LEU A 13 -6.86 12.69 -8.72
C LEU A 13 -5.39 13.12 -8.82
N GLU A 14 -5.04 13.94 -9.81
CA GLU A 14 -3.70 14.50 -9.93
C GLU A 14 -3.34 15.35 -8.70
N GLY A 15 -4.24 16.25 -8.30
CA GLY A 15 -4.07 17.07 -7.09
C GLY A 15 -3.87 16.21 -5.85
N LEU A 16 -4.65 15.14 -5.71
CA LEU A 16 -4.54 14.22 -4.59
C LEU A 16 -3.21 13.44 -4.59
N VAL A 17 -2.78 12.89 -5.73
CA VAL A 17 -1.48 12.20 -5.84
C VAL A 17 -0.32 13.15 -5.50
N ARG A 18 -0.38 14.41 -5.97
CA ARG A 18 0.64 15.42 -5.65
C ARG A 18 0.62 15.80 -4.16
N GLY A 19 -0.54 15.81 -3.54
CA GLY A 19 -0.69 15.93 -2.09
C GLY A 19 0.03 14.79 -1.35
N LEU A 20 -0.27 13.54 -1.70
CA LEU A 20 0.38 12.35 -1.12
C LEU A 20 1.90 12.35 -1.30
N LYS A 21 2.39 12.81 -2.45
CA LYS A 21 3.84 12.97 -2.68
C LYS A 21 4.48 13.91 -1.66
N SER A 22 3.79 14.98 -1.26
CA SER A 22 4.32 15.93 -0.27
C SER A 22 4.45 15.33 1.13
N PHE A 23 3.71 14.25 1.43
CA PHE A 23 3.78 13.53 2.70
C PHE A 23 4.81 12.39 2.71
N MET A 24 5.58 12.22 1.62
CA MET A 24 6.70 11.27 1.61
C MET A 24 7.78 11.74 2.58
N LEU A 25 8.38 10.77 3.29
CA LEU A 25 9.46 11.04 4.24
C LEU A 25 10.62 11.74 3.54
N THR A 26 11.04 12.85 4.14
CA THR A 26 12.18 13.64 3.66
C THR A 26 13.48 13.06 4.21
N LYS A 27 14.61 13.55 3.67
CA LYS A 27 15.93 13.18 4.20
C LYS A 27 16.06 13.47 5.71
N HIS A 28 15.49 14.59 6.16
CA HIS A 28 15.52 14.96 7.58
C HIS A 28 14.79 13.93 8.46
N ASP A 29 13.66 13.40 7.98
CA ASP A 29 12.92 12.38 8.71
C ASP A 29 13.72 11.08 8.82
N TYR A 30 14.41 10.68 7.75
CA TYR A 30 15.31 9.52 7.79
C TYR A 30 16.50 9.73 8.74
N ASP A 31 17.11 10.92 8.74
CA ASP A 31 18.20 11.26 9.65
C ASP A 31 17.73 11.15 11.12
N ASN A 32 16.50 11.60 11.43
CA ASN A 32 15.90 11.45 12.75
C ASN A 32 15.63 9.97 13.12
N MET A 33 15.21 9.14 12.16
CA MET A 33 14.96 7.71 12.39
C MET A 33 16.24 6.91 12.66
N VAL A 34 17.38 7.31 12.08
CA VAL A 34 18.68 6.67 12.34
C VAL A 34 19.13 6.86 13.80
N LEU A 35 18.69 7.95 14.43
CA LEU A 35 19.02 8.28 15.81
C LEU A 35 18.11 7.58 16.84
N CYS A 36 17.04 6.91 16.40
CA CYS A 36 16.13 6.18 17.29
C CYS A 36 16.79 4.92 17.86
N GLU A 37 16.62 4.67 19.17
CA GLU A 37 17.18 3.50 19.84
C GLU A 37 16.15 2.35 19.93
N THR A 38 14.85 2.67 19.94
CA THR A 38 13.77 1.69 20.05
C THR A 38 12.74 1.80 18.93
N LEU A 39 11.95 0.74 18.72
CA LEU A 39 10.83 0.76 17.78
C LEU A 39 9.70 1.70 18.21
N ASP A 40 9.55 1.94 19.52
CA ASP A 40 8.60 2.92 20.05
C ASP A 40 9.03 4.36 19.69
N ASP A 41 10.34 4.65 19.59
CA ASP A 41 10.84 5.95 19.11
C ASP A 41 10.53 6.17 17.62
N ILE A 42 10.71 5.12 16.80
CA ILE A 42 10.34 5.15 15.38
C ILE A 42 8.83 5.38 15.23
N LYS A 43 8.02 4.69 16.05
CA LYS A 43 6.57 4.88 16.10
C LYS A 43 6.23 6.34 16.40
N LEU A 44 6.88 6.95 17.39
CA LEU A 44 6.66 8.34 17.79
C LEU A 44 7.03 9.32 16.67
N ASN A 45 8.17 9.11 16.00
CA ASN A 45 8.56 9.89 14.82
C ASN A 45 7.52 9.79 13.69
N LEU A 46 7.02 8.58 13.39
CA LEU A 46 5.98 8.39 12.37
C LEU A 46 4.63 9.03 12.74
N MET A 47 4.33 9.21 14.03
CA MET A 47 3.11 9.90 14.48
C MET A 47 3.11 11.40 14.20
N THR A 48 4.27 12.00 13.92
CA THR A 48 4.35 13.43 13.54
C THR A 48 3.86 13.72 12.11
N GLY A 49 3.70 12.67 11.29
CA GLY A 49 3.24 12.78 9.91
C GLY A 49 1.87 12.16 9.66
N ASP A 50 1.55 11.94 8.38
CA ASP A 50 0.27 11.38 7.91
C ASP A 50 0.08 9.87 8.22
N TYR A 51 1.07 9.25 8.88
CA TYR A 51 1.01 7.87 9.34
C TYR A 51 0.31 7.73 10.70
N ILE A 52 0.01 8.83 11.39
CA ILE A 52 -0.56 8.85 12.75
C ILE A 52 -1.78 7.93 12.89
N ASN A 53 -2.74 7.98 11.97
CA ASN A 53 -3.98 7.21 12.07
C ASN A 53 -3.77 5.69 12.00
N TYR A 54 -2.69 5.25 11.36
CA TYR A 54 -2.36 3.83 11.18
C TYR A 54 -1.43 3.30 12.26
N VAL A 55 -0.55 4.17 12.75
CA VAL A 55 0.52 3.83 13.69
C VAL A 55 0.06 3.98 15.15
N SER A 56 -0.87 4.90 15.45
CA SER A 56 -1.33 5.16 16.83
C SER A 56 -1.92 3.92 17.52
N ASN A 57 -2.61 3.07 16.76
CA ASN A 57 -3.32 1.89 17.29
C ASN A 57 -2.42 0.66 17.49
N ILE A 58 -1.12 0.74 17.22
CA ILE A 58 -0.19 -0.39 17.44
C ILE A 58 0.10 -0.49 18.95
N PRO A 59 -0.23 -1.60 19.61
CA PRO A 59 0.08 -1.78 21.04
C PRO A 59 1.59 -1.92 21.26
N SER A 60 2.10 -1.44 22.40
CA SER A 60 3.48 -1.67 22.82
C SER A 60 3.59 -3.04 23.52
N PRO A 61 4.65 -3.83 23.28
CA PRO A 61 5.83 -3.52 22.46
C PRO A 61 5.55 -3.61 20.95
N VAL A 62 6.05 -2.63 20.21
CA VAL A 62 5.87 -2.56 18.75
C VAL A 62 6.62 -3.73 18.08
N MET A 63 5.90 -4.56 17.33
CA MET A 63 6.50 -5.58 16.48
C MET A 63 6.70 -5.07 15.06
N VAL A 64 7.85 -5.40 14.46
CA VAL A 64 8.20 -5.00 13.08
C VAL A 64 7.15 -5.48 12.07
N SER A 65 6.64 -6.69 12.23
CA SER A 65 5.60 -7.26 11.35
C SER A 65 4.30 -6.47 11.41
N MET A 66 3.86 -6.06 12.60
CA MET A 66 2.64 -5.24 12.77
C MET A 66 2.81 -3.86 12.15
N LEU A 67 3.99 -3.25 12.30
CA LEU A 67 4.28 -1.95 11.70
C LEU A 67 4.27 -2.04 10.17
N GLU A 68 4.94 -3.05 9.60
CA GLU A 68 4.94 -3.28 8.15
C GLU A 68 3.52 -3.48 7.62
N GLU A 69 2.70 -4.30 8.30
CA GLU A 69 1.32 -4.57 7.91
C GLU A 69 0.48 -3.29 7.90
N LYS A 70 0.57 -2.46 8.94
CA LYS A 70 -0.19 -1.20 9.04
C LYS A 70 0.23 -0.17 8.00
N LEU A 71 1.52 -0.05 7.71
CA LEU A 71 2.03 0.84 6.66
C LEU A 71 1.60 0.36 5.27
N LYS A 72 1.64 -0.95 5.02
CA LYS A 72 1.15 -1.55 3.78
C LYS A 72 -0.36 -1.36 3.63
N GLU A 73 -1.13 -1.48 4.71
CA GLU A 73 -2.57 -1.25 4.73
C GLU A 73 -2.93 0.18 4.28
N LYS A 74 -2.19 1.20 4.74
CA LYS A 74 -2.36 2.60 4.30
C LYS A 74 -2.18 2.71 2.78
N LEU A 75 -1.06 2.21 2.26
CA LEU A 75 -0.74 2.26 0.83
C LEU A 75 -1.82 1.58 -0.02
N VAL A 76 -2.28 0.40 0.41
CA VAL A 76 -3.32 -0.36 -0.28
C VAL A 76 -4.65 0.41 -0.30
N LYS A 77 -5.07 0.99 0.83
CA LYS A 77 -6.29 1.79 0.92
C LYS A 77 -6.24 3.01 0.00
N GLU A 78 -5.12 3.73 0.00
CA GLU A 78 -4.92 4.89 -0.88
C GLU A 78 -4.97 4.48 -2.35
N PHE A 79 -4.30 3.38 -2.72
CA PHE A 79 -4.33 2.87 -4.09
C PHE A 79 -5.75 2.51 -4.55
N PHE A 80 -6.51 1.78 -3.73
CA PHE A 80 -7.91 1.45 -4.07
C PHE A 80 -8.80 2.68 -4.13
N TYR A 81 -8.53 3.71 -3.31
CA TYR A 81 -9.22 4.98 -3.43
C TYR A 81 -9.02 5.61 -4.83
N PHE A 82 -7.79 5.64 -5.35
CA PHE A 82 -7.53 6.10 -6.73
C PHE A 82 -8.19 5.20 -7.77
N ARG A 83 -8.11 3.88 -7.60
CA ARG A 83 -8.70 2.95 -8.55
C ARG A 83 -10.22 3.07 -8.62
N ASN A 84 -10.89 3.32 -7.50
CA ASN A 84 -12.35 3.45 -7.43
C ASN A 84 -12.87 4.78 -7.97
N ASN A 85 -12.07 5.85 -7.85
CA ASN A 85 -12.42 7.19 -8.34
C ASN A 85 -11.85 7.49 -9.74
N SER A 86 -11.20 6.53 -10.39
CA SER A 86 -10.65 6.70 -11.73
C SER A 86 -11.60 6.19 -12.81
N VAL A 87 -11.62 6.92 -13.93
CA VAL A 87 -12.30 6.55 -15.17
C VAL A 87 -11.28 6.15 -16.23
N GLU A 88 -11.73 5.56 -17.33
CA GLU A 88 -10.84 5.24 -18.44
C GLU A 88 -10.18 6.52 -19.01
N PRO A 89 -8.89 6.48 -19.39
CA PRO A 89 -8.01 5.30 -19.42
C PRO A 89 -7.22 5.02 -18.13
N LEU A 90 -7.35 5.86 -17.09
CA LEU A 90 -6.56 5.75 -15.86
C LEU A 90 -6.90 4.48 -15.07
N SER A 91 -8.17 4.08 -15.04
CA SER A 91 -8.61 2.83 -14.40
C SER A 91 -7.85 1.62 -14.96
N THR A 92 -7.77 1.49 -16.28
CA THR A 92 -7.03 0.42 -16.97
C THR A 92 -5.54 0.48 -16.67
N PHE A 93 -4.96 1.68 -16.63
CA PHE A 93 -3.56 1.87 -16.25
C PHE A 93 -3.27 1.37 -14.84
N LEU A 94 -4.14 1.70 -13.87
CA LEU A 94 -4.00 1.22 -12.49
C LEU A 94 -4.19 -0.30 -12.39
N ASP A 95 -5.04 -0.91 -13.22
CA ASP A 95 -5.15 -2.37 -13.28
C ASP A 95 -3.87 -3.03 -13.79
N TYR A 96 -3.20 -2.45 -14.80
CA TYR A 96 -1.91 -2.96 -15.26
C TYR A 96 -0.84 -2.97 -14.16
N ILE A 97 -0.85 -1.98 -13.25
CA ILE A 97 0.05 -1.97 -12.09
C ILE A 97 -0.26 -3.15 -11.16
N ARG A 98 -1.54 -3.48 -10.96
CA ARG A 98 -1.95 -4.60 -10.10
C ARG A 98 -1.52 -5.96 -10.64
N TYR A 99 -1.43 -6.12 -11.96
CA TYR A 99 -1.10 -7.41 -12.58
C TYR A 99 0.24 -7.98 -12.11
N ASN A 100 1.22 -7.13 -11.82
CA ASN A 100 2.49 -7.60 -11.25
C ASN A 100 2.28 -8.33 -9.91
N TYR A 101 1.51 -7.73 -9.00
CA TYR A 101 1.16 -8.35 -7.71
C TYR A 101 0.27 -9.59 -7.86
N MET A 102 -0.60 -9.63 -8.88
CA MET A 102 -1.41 -10.81 -9.17
C MET A 102 -0.54 -11.99 -9.62
N ILE A 103 0.46 -11.74 -10.48
CA ILE A 103 1.41 -12.75 -10.93
C ILE A 103 2.19 -13.32 -9.75
N ASP A 104 2.72 -12.46 -8.87
CA ASP A 104 3.45 -12.89 -7.68
C ASP A 104 2.58 -13.74 -6.74
N ASN A 105 1.32 -13.33 -6.52
CA ASN A 105 0.37 -14.11 -5.73
C ASN A 105 0.07 -15.48 -6.35
N ILE A 106 -0.11 -15.55 -7.67
CA ILE A 106 -0.32 -16.83 -8.38
C ILE A 106 0.90 -17.73 -8.26
N CYS A 107 2.11 -17.19 -8.44
CA CYS A 107 3.36 -17.93 -8.26
C CYS A 107 3.49 -18.48 -6.83
N LEU A 108 3.15 -17.68 -5.82
CA LEU A 108 3.15 -18.09 -4.41
C LEU A 108 2.15 -19.23 -4.17
N LEU A 109 0.94 -19.13 -4.70
CA LEU A 109 -0.11 -20.15 -4.55
C LEU A 109 0.28 -21.46 -5.24
N ILE A 110 0.79 -21.42 -6.47
CA ILE A 110 1.25 -22.62 -7.20
C ILE A 110 2.38 -23.30 -6.42
N SER A 111 3.37 -22.54 -5.96
CA SER A 111 4.48 -23.09 -5.16
C SER A 111 3.96 -23.72 -3.86
N GLY A 112 3.02 -23.09 -3.17
CA GLY A 112 2.43 -23.64 -1.96
C GLY A 112 1.63 -24.92 -2.19
N MET A 113 0.88 -25.01 -3.30
CA MET A 113 0.16 -26.23 -3.70
C MET A 113 1.12 -27.39 -4.01
N VAL A 114 2.25 -27.13 -4.68
CA VAL A 114 3.31 -28.13 -4.93
C VAL A 114 3.84 -28.71 -3.62
N HIS A 115 3.96 -27.89 -2.58
CA HIS A 115 4.39 -28.30 -1.24
C HIS A 115 3.23 -28.79 -0.34
N GLN A 116 2.05 -29.05 -0.91
CA GLN A 116 0.86 -29.55 -0.21
C GLN A 116 0.39 -28.63 0.94
N ARG A 117 0.63 -27.32 0.83
CA ARG A 117 0.10 -26.34 1.78
C ARG A 117 -1.30 -25.89 1.36
N PRO A 118 -2.28 -25.88 2.28
CA PRO A 118 -3.63 -25.47 1.93
C PRO A 118 -3.67 -23.97 1.57
N PRO A 119 -4.50 -23.55 0.60
CA PRO A 119 -4.63 -22.15 0.22
C PRO A 119 -4.95 -21.23 1.39
N SER A 120 -5.74 -21.69 2.38
CA SER A 120 -6.08 -20.94 3.59
C SER A 120 -4.88 -20.45 4.40
N GLU A 121 -3.74 -21.16 4.35
CA GLU A 121 -2.49 -20.74 5.01
C GLU A 121 -1.66 -19.77 4.16
N LEU A 122 -1.89 -19.77 2.85
CA LEU A 122 -1.14 -18.96 1.88
C LEU A 122 -1.82 -17.61 1.63
N LEU A 123 -3.15 -17.54 1.72
CA LEU A 123 -3.93 -16.32 1.51
C LEU A 123 -3.47 -15.12 2.36
N PRO A 124 -3.19 -15.28 3.68
CA PRO A 124 -2.69 -14.17 4.49
C PRO A 124 -1.30 -13.66 4.06
N ARG A 125 -0.56 -14.44 3.25
CA ARG A 125 0.77 -14.09 2.74
C ARG A 125 0.72 -13.43 1.36
N CYS A 126 -0.43 -13.46 0.69
CA CYS A 126 -0.62 -12.80 -0.60
C CYS A 126 -0.59 -11.27 -0.44
N HIS A 127 -0.09 -10.58 -1.45
CA HIS A 127 -0.08 -9.13 -1.49
C HIS A 127 -1.51 -8.59 -1.73
N PRO A 128 -2.04 -7.67 -0.89
CA PRO A 128 -3.43 -7.21 -0.99
C PRO A 128 -3.82 -6.58 -2.33
N LEU A 129 -2.89 -5.90 -3.01
CA LEU A 129 -3.15 -5.30 -4.34
C LEU A 129 -3.43 -6.35 -5.43
N GLY A 130 -2.92 -7.58 -5.25
CA GLY A 130 -3.04 -8.68 -6.21
C GLY A 130 -4.15 -9.67 -5.87
N ILE A 131 -5.05 -9.34 -4.94
CA ILE A 131 -6.21 -10.20 -4.62
C ILE A 131 -7.30 -9.99 -5.68
N PHE A 132 -7.91 -11.09 -6.13
CA PHE A 132 -9.06 -11.12 -7.04
C PHE A 132 -10.04 -12.22 -6.64
N ASP A 133 -11.31 -12.10 -7.04
CA ASP A 133 -12.41 -12.94 -6.51
C ASP A 133 -12.18 -14.45 -6.67
N GLN A 134 -11.52 -14.87 -7.75
CA GLN A 134 -11.24 -16.28 -8.03
C GLN A 134 -10.10 -16.87 -7.18
N ILE A 135 -9.35 -16.06 -6.41
CA ILE A 135 -8.35 -16.57 -5.44
C ILE A 135 -9.04 -17.18 -4.20
N SER A 136 -10.25 -16.70 -3.88
CA SER A 136 -10.97 -17.05 -2.65
C SER A 136 -11.95 -18.22 -2.82
N THR A 137 -12.13 -18.71 -4.05
CA THR A 137 -13.05 -19.80 -4.42
C THR A 137 -12.26 -21.08 -4.68
#